data_AF-A0A2P8HD67-F1
#
_entry.id   AF-A0A2P8HD67-F1
#
_cell.length_a   1.000
_cell.length_b   1.000
_cell.length_c   1.000
_cell.angle_alpha   90.00
_cell.angle_beta   90.00
_cell.angle_gamma   90.00
#
_symmetry.space_group_name_H-M   'P 1'
#
loop_
_entity.id
_entity.type
_entity.pdbx_description
1 polymer ?
#
loop_
_entity_poly.entity_id
_entity_poly.type
_entity_poly.pdbx_seq_one_letter_code
_entity_poly.pdbx_strand_id
1 'polypeptide(L)' 'MKFIQRFTASTPPFFTKVRNIGLILTAISGALMGIPAIPAIIVKVAGYLAVAGTVMSGVSQAAVQKEGG' A
#
# COMPACT_ATOMS: atom_id res chain seq x y z
N MET A 1 -4.69 32.03 -8.14
CA MET A 1 -3.77 31.16 -8.93
C MET A 1 -2.87 30.30 -8.03
N LYS A 2 -3.41 29.50 -7.10
CA LYS A 2 -2.60 28.63 -6.21
C LYS A 2 -3.13 27.19 -6.05
N PHE A 3 -4.35 26.89 -6.49
CA PHE A 3 -4.95 25.55 -6.36
C PHE A 3 -4.58 24.62 -7.51
N ILE A 4 -4.66 25.08 -8.75
CA ILE A 4 -4.40 24.23 -9.94
C ILE A 4 -2.95 23.69 -9.96
N GLN A 5 -1.96 24.47 -9.48
CA GLN A 5 -0.58 24.00 -9.34
C GLN A 5 -0.39 22.93 -8.26
N ARG A 6 -1.31 22.84 -7.30
CA ARG A 6 -1.29 21.87 -6.20
C ARG A 6 -2.00 20.56 -6.57
N PHE A 7 -3.07 20.63 -7.37
CA PHE A 7 -3.65 19.48 -8.10
C PHE A 7 -2.64 18.82 -9.06
N THR A 8 -1.80 19.62 -9.72
CA THR A 8 -0.74 19.16 -10.65
C THR A 8 0.59 18.84 -9.93
N ALA A 9 0.68 19.02 -8.62
CA ALA A 9 1.88 18.65 -7.88
C ALA A 9 2.02 17.13 -7.93
N SER A 10 2.93 16.66 -8.80
CA SER A 10 3.27 15.24 -8.94
C SER A 10 3.39 14.61 -7.57
N THR A 11 2.73 13.47 -7.39
CA THR A 11 2.76 12.70 -6.16
C THR A 11 4.22 12.62 -5.68
N PRO A 12 4.53 13.09 -4.46
CA PRO A 12 5.90 13.09 -3.98
C PRO A 12 6.48 11.67 -4.14
N PRO A 13 7.73 11.52 -4.62
CA PRO A 13 8.30 10.21 -4.97
C PRO A 13 8.28 9.21 -3.81
N PHE A 14 8.20 9.72 -2.58
CA PHE A 14 7.96 8.95 -1.36
C PHE A 14 6.67 8.11 -1.41
N PHE A 15 5.51 8.71 -1.72
CA PHE A 15 4.22 8.02 -1.67
C PHE A 15 4.07 6.97 -2.78
N THR A 16 4.64 7.24 -3.95
CA THR A 16 4.73 6.26 -5.04
C THR A 16 5.56 5.05 -4.64
N LYS A 17 6.68 5.27 -3.95
CA LYS A 17 7.55 4.19 -3.45
C LYS A 17 6.86 3.36 -2.36
N VAL A 18 6.19 4.02 -1.41
CA VAL A 18 5.41 3.35 -0.35
C VAL A 18 4.27 2.52 -0.94
N ARG A 19 3.57 3.03 -1.96
CA ARG A 19 2.50 2.31 -2.67
C ARG A 19 3.04 1.04 -3.32
N ASN A 20 4.13 1.13 -4.08
CA ASN A 20 4.70 -0.04 -4.76
C ASN A 20 5.18 -1.10 -3.77
N ILE A 21 5.79 -0.69 -2.65
CA ILE A 21 6.18 -1.62 -1.57
C ILE A 21 4.93 -2.27 -0.96
N GLY A 22 3.89 -1.50 -0.66
CA GLY A 22 2.64 -2.03 -0.11
C GLY A 22 1.94 -3.02 -1.04
N LEU A 23 1.97 -2.78 -2.35
CA LEU A 23 1.44 -3.71 -3.36
C LEU A 23 2.23 -5.01 -3.42
N ILE A 24 3.57 -4.95 -3.41
CA ILE A 24 4.43 -6.14 -3.38
C ILE A 24 4.17 -6.94 -2.10
N LEU A 25 4.08 -6.28 -0.95
CA LEU A 25 3.81 -6.94 0.33
C LEU A 25 2.44 -7.63 0.36
N THR A 26 1.42 -6.98 -0.20
CA THR A 26 0.07 -7.54 -0.33
C THR A 26 0.06 -8.75 -1.26
N ALA A 27 0.78 -8.69 -2.39
CA ALA A 27 0.91 -9.80 -3.31
C ALA A 27 1.60 -11.02 -2.66
N ILE A 28 2.68 -10.79 -1.90
CA ILE A 28 3.36 -11.86 -1.13
C ILE A 28 2.39 -12.46 -0.11
N SER A 29 1.63 -11.63 0.60
CA SER A 29 0.66 -12.09 1.60
C SER A 29 -0.44 -12.97 0.98
N GLY A 30 -0.99 -12.53 -0.16
CA GLY A 30 -1.99 -13.29 -0.91
C GLY A 30 -1.43 -14.61 -1.46
N ALA A 31 -0.20 -14.60 -1.96
CA ALA A 31 0.48 -15.81 -2.42
C ALA A 31 0.69 -16.81 -1.29
N LEU A 32 1.12 -16.35 -0.10
CA LEU A 32 1.29 -17.20 1.07
C LEU A 32 -0.04 -17.80 1.56
N MET A 33 -1.13 -17.04 1.51
CA MET A 33 -2.47 -17.55 1.89
C MET A 33 -3.04 -18.58 0.91
N GLY A 34 -2.58 -18.59 -0.35
CA GLY A 34 -3.03 -19.54 -1.37
C GLY A 34 -2.43 -20.94 -1.25
N ILE A 35 -1.42 -21.14 -0.40
CA ILE A 35 -0.74 -22.43 -0.26
C ILE A 35 -1.44 -23.25 0.85
N PRO A 36 -2.02 -24.42 0.53
CA PRO A 36 -2.65 -25.27 1.54
C PRO A 36 -1.59 -25.92 2.46
N ALA A 37 -1.94 -26.10 3.73
CA ALA A 37 -1.16 -26.83 4.75
C ALA A 37 0.26 -26.29 5.08
N ILE A 38 0.45 -24.97 5.06
CA ILE A 38 1.70 -24.32 5.50
C ILE A 38 1.78 -24.12 7.03
N PRO A 39 3.00 -24.06 7.61
CA PRO A 39 3.20 -23.79 9.04
C PRO A 39 2.49 -22.51 9.51
N ALA A 40 1.85 -22.56 10.69
CA ALA A 40 1.09 -21.45 11.26
C ALA A 40 1.91 -20.15 11.43
N ILE A 41 3.23 -20.26 11.59
CA ILE A 41 4.16 -19.13 11.64
C ILE A 41 4.13 -18.33 10.33
N ILE A 42 4.07 -18.99 9.18
CA ILE A 42 4.03 -18.33 7.87
C ILE A 42 2.71 -17.58 7.69
N VAL A 43 1.60 -18.18 8.11
CA VAL A 43 0.28 -17.53 8.08
C VAL A 43 0.25 -16.28 8.97
N LYS A 44 0.87 -16.33 10.16
CA LYS A 44 1.00 -15.15 11.03
C LYS A 44 1.82 -14.04 10.38
N VAL A 45 2.94 -14.38 9.75
CA VAL A 45 3.77 -13.41 9.02
C VAL A 45 2.99 -12.80 7.85
N ALA A 46 2.29 -13.62 7.06
CA ALA A 46 1.44 -13.16 5.97
C ALA A 46 0.33 -12.21 6.45
N GLY A 47 -0.25 -12.45 7.62
CA GLY A 47 -1.22 -11.54 8.24
C GLY A 47 -0.64 -10.16 8.52
N TYR A 48 0.57 -10.08 9.10
CA TYR A 48 1.23 -8.79 9.35
C TYR A 48 1.63 -8.07 8.06
N LEU A 49 2.10 -8.82 7.06
CA LEU A 49 2.42 -8.27 5.74
C LEU A 49 1.18 -7.72 5.02
N ALA A 50 0.02 -8.36 5.17
CA ALA A 50 -1.24 -7.88 4.63
C ALA A 50 -1.69 -6.57 5.31
N VAL A 51 -1.62 -6.50 6.65
CA VAL A 51 -1.93 -5.27 7.39
C VAL A 51 -1.00 -4.13 7.00
N ALA A 52 0.32 -4.38 6.95
CA ALA A 52 1.28 -3.36 6.54
C ALA A 52 1.07 -2.92 5.08
N GLY A 53 0.80 -3.84 4.17
CA GLY A 53 0.53 -3.55 2.76
C GLY A 53 -0.74 -2.71 2.54
N THR A 54 -1.82 -3.05 3.23
CA THR A 54 -3.11 -2.33 3.17
C THR A 54 -3.00 -0.92 3.77
N VAL A 55 -2.32 -0.76 4.90
CA VAL A 55 -2.08 0.56 5.51
C VAL A 55 -1.20 1.41 4.61
N MET A 56 -0.08 0.87 4.09
CA MET A 56 0.79 1.61 3.18
C MET A 56 0.06 2.02 1.89
N SER A 57 -0.72 1.12 1.30
CA SER A 57 -1.51 1.43 0.10
C SER A 57 -2.63 2.44 0.39
N GLY A 58 -3.31 2.32 1.53
CA GLY A 58 -4.36 3.23 1.96
C GLY A 58 -3.83 4.63 2.27
N VAL A 59 -2.72 4.75 2.99
CA VAL A 59 -2.08 6.05 3.29
C VAL A 59 -1.53 6.69 2.03
N SER A 60 -0.89 5.94 1.13
CA SER A 60 -0.47 6.49 -0.17
C SER A 60 -1.64 6.97 -1.02
N GLN A 61 -2.81 6.33 -0.95
CA GLN A 61 -4.01 6.80 -1.64
C GLN A 61 -4.65 8.01 -0.94
N ALA A 62 -4.74 8.01 0.39
CA ALA A 62 -5.29 9.11 1.17
C ALA A 62 -4.43 10.39 1.10
N ALA A 63 -3.11 10.23 1.03
CA ALA A 63 -2.18 11.35 0.82
C ALA A 63 -2.28 11.95 -0.58
N VAL A 64 -2.68 11.16 -1.59
CA VAL A 64 -2.96 11.63 -2.96
C VAL A 64 -4.36 12.25 -3.05
N GLN A 65 -5.36 11.73 -2.33
CA GLN A 65 -6.76 12.19 -2.39
C GLN A 65 -7.07 13.46 -1.58
N LYS A 66 -6.07 14.28 -1.23
CA LYS A 66 -6.34 15.63 -0.73
C LYS A 66 -6.15 16.67 -1.81
N GLU A 67 -6.93 16.54 -2.87
CA GLU A 67 -7.26 17.63 -3.78
C GLU A 67 -8.48 17.19 -4.62
N GLY A 68 -9.69 17.60 -4.21
CA GLY A 68 -10.94 17.09 -4.78
C GLY A 68 -12.16 17.30 -3.88
N GLY A 69 -12.33 18.53 -3.39
CA GLY A 69 -13.60 19.08 -2.92
C GLY A 69 -13.82 20.40 -3.64
#